data_AF-A0A2H9N8Q7-F1
#
_entry.id   AF-A0A2H9N8Q7-F1
#
_cell.length_a   1.000
_cell.length_b   1.000
_cell.length_c   1.000
_cell.angle_alpha   90.00
_cell.angle_beta   90.00
_cell.angle_gamma   90.00
#
_symmetry.space_group_name_H-M   'P 1'
#
loop_
_entity.id
_entity.type
_entity.pdbx_description
1 polymer ?
#
loop_
_entity_poly.entity_id
_entity_poly.type
_entity_poly.pdbx_seq_one_letter_code
_entity_poly.pdbx_strand_id
1 'polypeptide(L)'
;MKKLSLFLVFSLLLVIFSLIFVLQNNNIIVQIKFLRWSLSNVPLGFLVIISLLVGVVIIWLVSLVLYIAAVTKNRKLLSESESKISKLEEDKRQLETEIEKLQAALNEKTQKPDELEVSEIKNTNENENKEG
;
A
#
# COMPACT_ATOMS: atom_id res chain seq x y z
N MET A 1 -17.11 5.09 7.60
CA MET A 1 -17.89 6.16 8.27
C MET A 1 -18.79 5.63 9.39
N LYS A 2 -19.68 4.65 9.16
CA LYS A 2 -20.61 4.13 10.20
C LYS A 2 -19.93 3.67 11.51
N LYS A 3 -18.76 3.01 11.42
CA LYS A 3 -17.99 2.55 12.60
C LYS A 3 -17.47 3.70 13.47
N LEU A 4 -17.05 4.80 12.84
CA LEU A 4 -16.55 5.99 13.53
C LEU A 4 -17.71 6.70 14.25
N SER A 5 -18.85 6.85 13.57
CA SER A 5 -20.06 7.43 14.16
C SER A 5 -20.56 6.63 15.35
N LEU A 6 -20.57 5.29 15.25
CA LEU A 6 -20.98 4.43 16.36
C LEU A 6 -20.02 4.53 17.56
N PHE A 7 -18.71 4.58 17.31
CA PHE A 7 -17.70 4.79 18.35
C PHE A 7 -17.90 6.14 19.06
N LEU A 8 -18.14 7.20 18.30
CA LEU A 8 -18.38 8.54 18.86
C LEU A 8 -19.63 8.58 19.74
N VAL A 9 -20.73 7.99 19.28
CA VAL A 9 -21.97 7.89 20.07
C VAL A 9 -21.74 7.12 21.37
N PHE A 10 -21.04 5.99 21.30
CA PHE A 10 -20.75 5.18 22.48
C PHE A 10 -19.81 5.91 23.47
N SER A 11 -18.79 6.58 22.96
CA SER A 11 -17.87 7.41 23.76
C SER A 11 -18.61 8.55 24.47
N LEU A 12 -19.51 9.24 23.75
CA LEU A 12 -20.32 10.30 24.34
C LEU A 12 -21.23 9.78 25.44
N LEU A 13 -21.90 8.65 25.21
CA LEU A 13 -22.71 7.98 26.24
C LEU A 13 -21.87 7.64 27.47
N LEU A 14 -20.69 7.04 27.28
CA LEU A 14 -19.79 6.69 28.37
C LEU A 14 -19.41 7.91 29.21
N VAL A 15 -19.09 9.04 28.57
CA VAL A 15 -18.78 10.30 29.28
C VAL A 15 -19.99 10.81 30.06
N ILE A 16 -21.19 10.79 29.47
CA ILE A 16 -22.42 11.21 30.15
C ILE A 16 -22.70 10.34 31.37
N PHE A 17 -22.66 9.01 31.22
CA PHE A 17 -22.85 8.07 32.32
C PHE A 17 -21.80 8.26 33.43
N SER A 18 -20.54 8.46 33.04
CA SER A 18 -19.47 8.74 34.00
C SER A 18 -19.72 10.03 34.77
N LEU A 19 -20.16 11.10 34.10
CA LEU A 19 -20.46 12.37 34.75
C LEU A 19 -21.63 12.23 35.74
N ILE A 20 -22.70 11.55 35.34
CA ILE A 20 -23.83 11.25 36.23
C ILE A 20 -23.36 10.46 37.45
N PHE A 21 -22.52 9.44 37.25
CA PHE A 21 -21.96 8.65 38.34
C PHE A 21 -21.15 9.52 39.30
N VAL A 22 -20.29 10.42 38.81
CA VAL A 22 -19.50 11.32 39.65
C VAL A 22 -20.39 12.27 40.44
N LEU A 23 -21.43 12.84 39.81
CA LEU A 23 -22.35 13.76 40.47
C LEU A 23 -23.18 13.07 41.56
N GLN A 24 -23.66 11.85 41.31
CA GLN A 24 -24.42 11.08 42.28
C GLN A 24 -23.58 10.61 43.48
N ASN A 25 -22.28 10.38 43.26
CA ASN A 25 -21.36 9.85 44.27
C ASN A 25 -20.34 10.88 44.75
N ASN A 26 -20.65 12.18 44.65
CA ASN A 26 -19.73 13.28 44.93
C ASN A 26 -19.22 13.32 46.38
N ASN A 27 -20.00 12.83 47.34
CA ASN A 27 -19.67 12.81 48.77
C ASN A 27 -18.93 11.53 49.20
N ILE A 28 -18.71 10.58 48.27
CA ILE A 28 -18.04 9.33 48.59
C ILE A 28 -16.53 9.53 48.53
N ILE A 29 -15.89 9.19 49.64
CA ILE A 29 -14.45 9.25 49.81
C ILE A 29 -13.90 7.83 49.84
N VAL A 30 -12.81 7.60 49.12
CA VAL A 30 -12.16 6.28 49.01
C VAL A 30 -10.73 6.32 49.51
N GLN A 31 -10.27 5.16 49.98
CA GLN A 31 -8.87 4.91 50.31
C GLN A 31 -8.25 4.07 49.20
N ILE A 32 -7.19 4.60 48.59
CA ILE A 32 -6.44 3.91 47.54
C ILE A 32 -5.20 3.31 48.19
N LYS A 33 -5.07 1.98 48.10
CA LYS A 33 -3.86 1.26 48.51
C LYS A 33 -3.18 0.71 47.27
N PHE A 34 -1.94 1.09 47.03
CA PHE A 34 -1.14 0.61 45.92
C PHE A 34 0.25 0.22 46.42
N LEU A 35 0.54 -1.09 46.41
CA LEU A 35 1.78 -1.65 46.96
C LEU A 35 2.03 -1.18 48.41
N ARG A 36 2.96 -0.24 48.62
CA ARG A 36 3.32 0.35 49.93
C ARG A 36 2.72 1.73 50.16
N TRP A 37 2.02 2.29 49.18
CA TRP A 37 1.44 3.62 49.25
C TRP A 37 -0.03 3.53 49.61
N SER A 38 -0.46 4.35 50.57
CA SER A 38 -1.86 4.50 50.93
C SER A 38 -2.24 5.97 50.86
N LEU A 39 -3.16 6.29 49.97
CA LEU A 39 -3.78 7.61 49.89
C LEU A 39 -5.17 7.51 50.51
N SER A 40 -5.37 8.26 51.58
CA SER A 40 -6.67 8.41 52.24
C SER A 40 -7.33 9.72 51.78
N ASN A 41 -8.64 9.81 51.96
CA ASN A 41 -9.41 11.03 51.70
C ASN A 41 -9.47 11.46 50.22
N VAL A 42 -9.45 10.52 49.28
CA VAL A 42 -9.58 10.85 47.85
C VAL A 42 -11.05 10.79 47.44
N PRO A 43 -11.65 11.87 46.90
CA PRO A 43 -13.00 11.82 46.35
C PRO A 43 -13.08 10.84 45.18
N LEU A 44 -14.12 10.00 45.16
CA LEU A 44 -14.31 8.97 44.12
C LEU A 44 -14.28 9.55 42.70
N GLY A 45 -14.79 10.77 42.52
CA GLY A 45 -14.80 11.46 41.23
C GLY A 45 -13.42 11.62 40.60
N PHE A 46 -12.40 11.96 41.39
CA PHE A 46 -11.03 12.07 40.88
C PHE A 46 -10.51 10.74 40.37
N LEU A 47 -10.80 9.65 41.07
CA LEU A 47 -10.39 8.31 40.67
C LEU A 47 -11.01 7.92 39.32
N VAL A 48 -12.28 8.23 39.12
CA VAL A 48 -12.98 7.98 37.84
C VAL A 48 -12.35 8.77 36.70
N ILE A 49 -12.08 10.07 36.89
CA ILE A 49 -11.47 10.91 35.86
C ILE A 49 -10.07 10.41 35.51
N ILE A 50 -9.24 10.10 36.51
CA ILE A 50 -7.90 9.55 36.30
C ILE A 50 -7.98 8.21 35.56
N SER A 51 -8.91 7.33 35.94
CA SER A 51 -9.10 6.05 35.26
C SER A 51 -9.47 6.22 33.78
N LEU A 52 -10.33 7.19 33.45
CA LEU A 52 -10.68 7.48 32.06
C LEU A 52 -9.47 7.99 31.27
N LEU A 53 -8.70 8.91 31.84
CA LEU A 53 -7.47 9.42 31.23
C LEU A 53 -6.46 8.30 30.98
N VAL A 54 -6.26 7.42 31.95
CA VAL A 54 -5.37 6.25 31.81
C VAL A 54 -5.88 5.34 30.68
N GLY A 55 -7.19 5.11 30.58
CA GLY A 55 -7.78 4.36 29.47
C GLY A 55 -7.46 4.98 28.11
N VAL A 56 -7.59 6.30 27.97
CA VAL A 56 -7.24 7.03 26.74
C VAL A 56 -5.75 6.86 26.41
N VAL A 57 -4.87 7.01 27.39
CA VAL A 57 -3.41 6.85 27.21
C VAL A 57 -3.07 5.43 26.76
N ILE A 58 -3.70 4.40 27.35
CA ILE A 58 -3.48 2.99 26.96
C ILE A 58 -3.93 2.77 25.51
N ILE A 59 -5.13 3.22 25.14
CA ILE A 59 -5.65 3.08 23.78
C ILE A 59 -4.74 3.80 22.78
N TRP A 60 -4.25 4.98 23.13
CA TRP A 60 -3.32 5.75 22.32
C TRP A 60 -2.00 4.99 22.12
N LEU A 61 -1.46 4.40 23.18
CA LEU A 61 -0.21 3.63 23.12
C LEU A 61 -0.36 2.37 22.24
N VAL A 62 -1.46 1.63 22.39
CA VAL A 62 -1.77 0.48 21.53
C VAL A 62 -1.91 0.92 20.06
N SER A 63 -2.60 2.03 19.81
CA SER A 63 -2.75 2.58 18.46
C SER A 63 -1.40 2.97 17.84
N LEU A 64 -0.48 3.51 18.64
CA LEU A 64 0.87 3.86 18.19
C LEU A 64 1.65 2.62 17.73
N VAL A 65 1.62 1.54 18.51
CA VAL A 65 2.29 0.28 18.16
C VAL A 65 1.71 -0.31 16.86
N LEU A 66 0.38 -0.34 16.75
CA LEU A 66 -0.30 -0.83 15.54
C LEU A 66 0.02 0.02 14.31
N TYR A 67 0.10 1.34 14.47
CA TYR A 67 0.46 2.26 13.40
C TYR A 67 1.87 1.99 12.87
N ILE A 68 2.85 1.83 13.75
CA ILE A 68 4.24 1.53 13.37
C ILE A 68 4.31 0.19 12.61
N ALA A 69 3.59 -0.83 13.09
CA ALA A 69 3.49 -2.12 12.40
C ALA A 69 2.82 -2.02 11.02
N ALA A 70 1.81 -1.15 10.87
CA ALA A 70 1.16 -0.92 9.58
C ALA A 70 2.07 -0.17 8.59
N VAL A 71 2.78 0.87 9.04
CA VAL A 71 3.68 1.66 8.20
C VAL A 71 4.84 0.82 7.67
N THR A 72 5.43 -0.04 8.49
CA THR A 72 6.52 -0.92 8.06
C THR A 72 6.07 -1.94 7.02
N LYS A 73 4.87 -2.54 7.19
CA LYS A 73 4.28 -3.42 6.18
C LYS A 73 3.99 -2.68 4.87
N ASN A 74 3.39 -1.50 4.94
CA ASN A 74 3.07 -0.70 3.77
C ASN A 74 4.34 -0.27 3.01
N ARG A 75 5.42 0.10 3.70
CA ARG A 75 6.70 0.43 3.07
C ARG A 75 7.30 -0.74 2.29
N LYS A 76 7.23 -1.97 2.84
CA LYS A 76 7.71 -3.17 2.13
C LYS A 76 6.88 -3.46 0.88
N LEU A 77 5.56 -3.40 1.00
CA LEU A 77 4.66 -3.58 -0.15
C LEU A 77 4.89 -2.52 -1.23
N LEU A 78 5.17 -1.29 -0.82
CA LEU A 78 5.45 -0.20 -1.76
C LEU A 78 6.78 -0.44 -2.51
N SER A 79 7.85 -0.82 -1.80
CA SER A 79 9.13 -1.11 -2.47
C SER A 79 9.06 -2.34 -3.38
N GLU A 80 8.32 -3.37 -2.99
CA GLU A 80 8.07 -4.54 -3.85
C GLU A 80 7.30 -4.13 -5.10
N SER A 81 6.27 -3.29 -4.97
CA SER A 81 5.52 -2.77 -6.11
C SER A 81 6.39 -1.92 -7.04
N GLU A 82 7.19 -1.01 -6.50
CA GLU A 82 8.14 -0.18 -7.27
C GLU A 82 9.15 -1.05 -8.02
N SER A 83 9.69 -2.09 -7.36
CA SER A 83 10.63 -3.01 -8.01
C SER A 83 10.00 -3.80 -9.16
N LYS A 84 8.72 -4.18 -9.04
CA LYS A 84 7.99 -4.84 -10.12
C LYS A 84 7.70 -3.90 -11.27
N ILE A 85 7.33 -2.65 -10.99
CA ILE A 85 7.11 -1.63 -12.02
C ILE A 85 8.39 -1.40 -12.81
N SER A 86 9.52 -1.21 -12.12
CA SER A 86 10.82 -0.99 -12.78
C SER A 86 11.24 -2.18 -13.66
N LYS A 87 11.02 -3.42 -13.22
CA LYS A 87 11.30 -4.61 -14.05
C LYS A 87 10.39 -4.67 -15.28
N LEU A 88 9.10 -4.41 -15.12
CA LEU A 88 8.16 -4.41 -16.23
C LEU A 88 8.44 -3.30 -17.25
N GLU A 89 8.89 -2.14 -16.78
CA GLU A 89 9.33 -1.04 -17.67
C GLU A 89 10.59 -1.41 -18.46
N GLU A 90 11.56 -2.06 -17.80
CA GLU A 90 12.79 -2.54 -18.47
C GLU A 90 12.48 -3.64 -19.49
N ASP A 91 11.67 -4.64 -19.12
CA ASP A 91 11.25 -5.71 -20.03
C ASP A 91 10.51 -5.16 -21.25
N LYS A 92 9.63 -4.17 -21.03
CA LYS A 92 8.91 -3.48 -22.11
C LYS A 92 9.87 -2.77 -23.06
N ARG A 93 10.87 -2.07 -22.52
CA ARG A 93 11.88 -1.36 -23.32
C ARG A 93 12.75 -2.32 -24.13
N GLN A 94 13.12 -3.46 -23.55
CA GLN A 94 13.86 -4.51 -24.24
C GLN A 94 13.04 -5.12 -25.39
N LEU A 95 11.76 -5.43 -25.14
CA LEU A 95 10.85 -5.91 -26.18
C LEU A 95 10.64 -4.89 -27.30
N GLU A 96 10.46 -3.61 -26.98
CA GLU A 96 10.34 -2.54 -27.98
C GLU A 96 11.60 -2.46 -28.86
N THR A 97 12.78 -2.56 -28.25
CA THR A 97 14.07 -2.58 -28.97
C THR A 97 14.21 -3.82 -29.86
N GLU A 98 13.74 -4.98 -29.40
CA GLU A 98 13.79 -6.23 -30.17
C GLU A 98 12.81 -6.20 -31.35
N ILE A 99 11.61 -5.66 -31.16
CA ILE A 99 10.64 -5.42 -32.23
C ILE A 99 11.24 -4.48 -33.28
N GLU A 100 11.87 -3.38 -32.86
CA GLU A 100 12.49 -2.42 -33.78
C GLU A 100 13.61 -3.07 -34.61
N LYS A 101 14.48 -3.87 -33.97
CA LYS A 101 15.53 -4.64 -34.65
C LYS A 101 14.97 -5.66 -35.63
N LEU A 102 13.94 -6.40 -35.23
CA LEU A 102 13.29 -7.40 -36.09
C LEU A 102 12.60 -6.72 -37.29
N GLN A 103 11.94 -5.58 -37.08
CA GLN A 103 11.35 -4.79 -38.17
C GLN A 103 12.40 -4.25 -39.14
N ALA A 104 13.53 -3.74 -38.62
CA ALA A 104 14.66 -3.29 -39.44
C ALA A 104 15.24 -4.44 -40.28
N ALA A 105 15.45 -5.61 -39.68
CA ALA A 105 15.94 -6.80 -40.37
C ALA A 105 14.93 -7.34 -41.41
N LEU A 106 13.63 -7.24 -41.15
CA LEU A 106 12.58 -7.62 -42.11
C LEU A 106 12.54 -6.66 -43.30
N ASN A 107 12.66 -5.36 -43.05
CA ASN A 107 12.74 -4.34 -44.10
C ASN A 107 14.01 -4.51 -44.97
N GLU A 108 15.15 -4.86 -44.35
CA GLU A 108 16.39 -5.17 -45.08
C GLU A 108 16.25 -6.44 -45.95
N LYS A 109 15.55 -7.47 -45.46
CA LYS A 109 15.24 -8.68 -46.25
C LYS A 109 14.20 -8.43 -47.35
N THR A 110 13.29 -7.47 -47.17
CA THR A 110 12.24 -7.12 -48.14
C THR A 110 12.76 -6.19 -49.25
N GLN A 111 13.91 -5.54 -49.06
CA GLN A 111 14.62 -4.79 -50.11
C GLN A 111 15.62 -5.63 -50.93
N LYS A 112 15.84 -6.90 -50.54
CA LYS A 112 16.68 -7.90 -51.27
C LYS A 112 15.95 -9.10 -51.92
N PRO A 113 14.67 -9.05 -52.37
CA PRO A 113 14.13 -10.10 -53.24
C PRO A 113 14.40 -9.89 -54.74
N ASP A 114 14.60 -8.66 -55.22
CA ASP A 114 14.53 -8.37 -56.67
C ASP A 114 15.82 -8.66 -57.48
N GLU A 115 16.91 -9.12 -56.85
CA GLU A 115 18.18 -9.35 -57.56
C GLU A 115 18.43 -10.82 -57.96
N LEU A 116 17.61 -11.78 -57.52
CA LEU A 116 17.81 -13.20 -57.86
C LEU A 116 16.92 -13.70 -59.01
N GLU A 117 15.67 -13.23 -59.16
CA GLU A 117 14.80 -13.69 -60.26
C GLU A 117 15.16 -13.08 -61.64
N VAL A 118 15.80 -11.91 -61.68
CA VAL A 118 16.16 -11.25 -62.96
C VAL A 118 17.37 -11.92 -63.64
N SER A 119 18.20 -12.64 -62.88
CA SER A 119 19.39 -13.32 -63.43
C SER A 119 19.09 -14.68 -64.09
N GLU A 120 18.02 -15.37 -63.71
CA GLU A 120 17.61 -16.64 -64.36
C GLU A 120 16.82 -16.39 -65.65
N ILE A 121 15.95 -15.37 -65.70
CA ILE A 121 15.13 -15.10 -66.89
C ILE A 121 15.97 -14.59 -68.08
N LYS A 122 17.09 -13.91 -67.81
CA LYS A 122 17.97 -13.40 -68.88
C LYS A 122 18.83 -14.50 -69.51
N ASN A 123 19.22 -15.52 -68.75
CA ASN A 123 20.02 -16.65 -69.26
C ASN A 123 19.19 -17.64 -70.09
N THR A 124 17.89 -17.80 -69.81
CA THR A 124 17.00 -18.65 -70.62
C THR A 124 16.71 -18.03 -71.99
N ASN A 125 16.51 -16.71 -72.06
CA ASN A 125 16.19 -16.03 -73.32
C ASN A 125 17.40 -15.82 -74.26
N GLU A 126 18.63 -15.83 -73.74
CA GLU A 126 19.85 -15.75 -74.58
C GLU A 126 20.25 -17.09 -75.23
N ASN A 127 19.79 -18.23 -74.68
CA ASN A 127 20.06 -19.54 -75.26
C ASN A 127 19.05 -19.97 -76.33
N GLU A 128 17.79 -19.52 -76.28
CA GLU A 128 16.80 -19.83 -77.34
C GLU A 128 17.00 -19.03 -78.64
N ASN A 129 17.70 -17.89 -78.60
CA ASN A 129 17.88 -17.04 -79.80
C ASN A 129 19.19 -17.31 -80.57
N LYS A 130 19.88 -18.41 -80.27
CA LYS A 130 21.11 -18.84 -80.97
C LYS A 130 20.98 -20.14 -81.76
N GLU A 131 19.81 -20.79 -81.74
CA GLU A 131 19.56 -22.05 -82.47
C GLU A 131 18.54 -21.91 -83.64
N GLY A 132 18.24 -20.68 -84.09
CA GLY A 132 17.40 -20.40 -85.27
C GLY A 132 18.18 -20.11 -86.54
#